data_AF-D9QN04-F1
#
_entry.id   AF-D9QN04-F1
#
_cell.length_a   1.000
_cell.length_b   1.000
_cell.length_c   1.000
_cell.angle_alpha   90.00
_cell.angle_beta   90.00
_cell.angle_gamma   90.00
#
_symmetry.space_group_name_H-M   'P 1'
#
loop_
_entity.id
_entity.type
_entity.pdbx_description
1 polymer ?
#
loop_
_entity_poly.entity_id
_entity_poly.type
_entity_poly.pdbx_seq_one_letter_code
_entity_poly.pdbx_strand_id
1 'polypeptide(L)'
;MAIMAVAAVLQSGWTWTLYEGRGPVVLANEVPDTPQLKATLECQPGTGVARVDLYGARPLSGFATLTSGSASATAQTSASADRTTVVVRTDHPVFGQFILTGSLDVAVSSQHQAVEIEAGHLAKLRRFAELCAP
;
A
#
# COMPACT_ATOMS: atom_id res chain seq x y z
N MET A 1 13.29 43.31 -10.17
CA MET A 1 13.31 41.90 -10.60
C MET A 1 13.24 41.05 -9.34
N ALA A 2 12.08 40.47 -9.04
CA ALA A 2 11.88 39.61 -7.87
C ALA A 2 12.14 38.16 -8.29
N ILE A 3 13.08 37.50 -7.62
CA ILE A 3 13.39 36.08 -7.82
C ILE A 3 12.28 35.30 -7.11
N MET A 4 11.43 34.59 -7.87
CA MET A 4 10.56 33.56 -7.32
C MET A 4 11.43 32.39 -6.88
N ALA A 5 11.54 32.18 -5.56
CA ALA A 5 12.05 30.93 -5.02
C ALA A 5 10.92 29.89 -5.11
N VAL A 6 11.01 28.99 -6.10
CA VAL A 6 10.20 27.78 -6.12
C VAL A 6 10.70 26.91 -4.97
N ALA A 7 9.92 26.81 -3.90
CA ALA A 7 10.15 25.83 -2.85
C ALA A 7 9.90 24.44 -3.44
N ALA A 8 10.96 23.81 -3.97
CA ALA A 8 10.94 22.38 -4.23
C ALA A 8 10.85 21.70 -2.86
N VAL A 9 9.63 21.30 -2.49
CA VAL A 9 9.42 20.34 -1.41
C VAL A 9 10.23 19.12 -1.81
N LEU A 10 11.29 18.82 -1.08
CA LEU A 10 12.04 17.57 -1.21
C LEU A 10 11.10 16.44 -0.80
N GLN A 11 10.19 16.04 -1.69
CA GLN A 11 9.58 14.74 -1.65
C GLN A 11 10.72 13.74 -1.74
N SER A 12 10.71 12.73 -0.89
CA SER A 12 11.81 11.80 -0.62
C SER A 12 12.15 10.86 -1.80
N GLY A 13 11.85 11.26 -3.04
CA GLY A 13 11.88 10.45 -4.26
C GLY A 13 10.68 9.51 -4.38
N TRP A 14 9.99 9.23 -3.28
CA TRP A 14 8.88 8.30 -3.21
C TRP A 14 7.56 8.93 -3.65
N THR A 15 6.79 8.18 -4.42
CA THR A 15 5.43 8.55 -4.86
C THR A 15 4.56 7.31 -4.94
N TRP A 16 3.25 7.51 -4.88
CA TRP A 16 2.28 6.48 -5.20
C TRP A 16 1.85 6.56 -6.67
N THR A 17 2.05 5.49 -7.43
CA THR A 17 1.65 5.36 -8.84
C THR A 17 0.60 4.28 -9.00
N LEU A 18 -0.47 4.59 -9.72
CA LEU A 18 -1.51 3.62 -10.07
C LEU A 18 -1.26 3.12 -11.50
N TYR A 19 -1.06 1.81 -11.63
CA TYR A 19 -0.96 1.11 -12.90
C TYR A 19 -2.26 0.34 -13.14
N GLU A 20 -2.96 0.72 -14.21
CA GLU A 20 -4.21 0.12 -14.66
C GLU A 20 -4.13 -0.21 -16.17
N GLY A 21 -4.93 -1.17 -16.63
CA GLY A 21 -4.94 -1.58 -18.04
C GLY A 21 -5.31 -3.06 -18.24
N ARG A 22 -4.65 -3.72 -19.20
CA ARG A 22 -4.78 -5.17 -19.40
C ARG A 22 -3.90 -5.92 -18.41
N GLY A 23 -4.47 -6.35 -17.28
CA GLY A 23 -3.76 -7.11 -16.25
C GLY A 23 -4.24 -6.80 -14.84
N PRO A 24 -3.46 -7.18 -13.82
CA PRO A 24 -3.73 -6.78 -12.44
C PRO A 24 -3.63 -5.25 -12.31
N VAL A 25 -4.42 -4.69 -11.40
CA VAL A 25 -4.30 -3.30 -10.97
C VAL A 25 -3.23 -3.24 -9.89
N VAL A 26 -2.30 -2.31 -10.00
CA VAL A 26 -1.21 -2.15 -9.03
C VAL A 26 -1.13 -0.70 -8.56
N LEU A 27 -1.17 -0.48 -7.25
CA LEU A 27 -0.83 0.79 -6.62
C LEU A 27 0.53 0.62 -5.92
N ALA A 28 1.57 1.27 -6.44
CA ALA A 28 2.95 1.10 -6.00
C ALA A 28 3.49 2.35 -5.31
N ASN A 29 4.16 2.17 -4.16
CA ASN A 29 4.99 3.19 -3.53
C ASN A 29 6.43 2.98 -3.99
N GLU A 30 6.88 3.85 -4.89
CA GLU A 30 8.09 3.65 -5.67
C GLU A 30 8.89 4.94 -5.82
N VAL A 31 10.16 4.79 -6.20
CA VAL A 31 10.94 5.91 -6.73
C VAL A 31 10.91 5.83 -8.27
N PRO A 32 10.35 6.84 -8.96
CA PRO A 32 10.24 6.83 -10.42
C PRO A 32 11.58 6.59 -11.11
N ASP A 33 11.55 5.88 -12.23
CA ASP A 33 12.72 5.53 -13.05
C ASP A 33 13.79 4.68 -12.31
N THR A 34 13.40 3.98 -11.25
CA THR A 34 14.26 3.04 -10.51
C THR A 34 13.51 1.75 -10.17
N PRO A 35 14.20 0.66 -9.80
CA PRO A 35 13.54 -0.56 -9.31
C PRO A 35 13.14 -0.50 -7.82
N GLN A 36 13.23 0.66 -7.16
CA GLN A 36 13.01 0.75 -5.72
C GLN A 36 11.52 0.78 -5.36
N LEU A 37 11.09 -0.19 -4.55
CA LEU A 37 9.74 -0.31 -4.00
C LEU A 37 9.78 -0.25 -2.47
N LYS A 38 8.76 0.36 -1.88
CA LYS A 38 8.46 0.32 -0.44
C LYS A 38 7.25 -0.55 -0.14
N ALA A 39 6.21 -0.42 -0.96
CA ALA A 39 4.99 -1.19 -0.83
C ALA A 39 4.28 -1.30 -2.18
N THR A 40 3.53 -2.38 -2.38
CA THR A 40 2.58 -2.49 -3.47
C THR A 40 1.25 -3.00 -2.96
N LEU A 41 0.15 -2.49 -3.51
CA LEU A 41 -1.15 -3.14 -3.45
C LEU A 41 -1.45 -3.67 -4.84
N GLU A 42 -1.83 -4.93 -4.95
CA GLU A 42 -2.17 -5.55 -6.22
C GLU A 42 -3.50 -6.30 -6.09
N CYS A 43 -4.34 -6.22 -7.11
CA CYS A 43 -5.51 -7.07 -7.22
C CYS A 43 -5.76 -7.45 -8.68
N GLN A 44 -6.44 -8.57 -8.87
CA GLN A 44 -7.09 -8.82 -10.15
C GLN A 44 -8.44 -8.08 -10.16
N PRO A 45 -8.80 -7.35 -11.23
CA PRO A 45 -10.07 -6.64 -11.30
C PRO A 45 -11.26 -7.56 -11.00
N GLY A 46 -12.22 -7.09 -10.22
CA GLY A 46 -13.44 -7.85 -9.90
C GLY A 46 -13.29 -8.99 -8.89
N THR A 47 -12.12 -9.16 -8.24
CA THR A 47 -11.91 -10.30 -7.33
C THR A 47 -12.21 -10.01 -5.86
N GLY A 48 -12.22 -8.74 -5.47
CA GLY A 48 -12.38 -8.30 -4.09
C GLY A 48 -11.22 -8.68 -3.16
N VAL A 49 -10.04 -9.00 -3.71
CA VAL A 49 -8.88 -9.45 -2.95
C VAL A 49 -7.67 -8.59 -3.32
N ALA A 50 -7.11 -7.90 -2.32
CA ALA A 50 -5.88 -7.12 -2.46
C ALA A 50 -4.71 -7.87 -1.80
N ARG A 51 -3.63 -8.02 -2.54
CA ARG A 51 -2.33 -8.47 -2.09
C ARG A 51 -1.48 -7.25 -1.76
N VAL A 52 -0.97 -7.17 -0.54
CA VAL A 52 -0.09 -6.10 -0.08
C VAL A 52 1.31 -6.67 0.10
N ASP A 53 2.28 -6.12 -0.63
CA ASP A 53 3.69 -6.43 -0.40
C ASP A 53 4.38 -5.27 0.32
N LEU A 54 5.31 -5.64 1.19
CA LEU A 54 6.10 -4.76 2.02
C LEU A 54 7.59 -5.04 1.78
N TYR A 55 8.33 -4.02 1.34
CA TYR A 55 9.74 -4.12 0.97
C TYR A 55 10.63 -3.34 1.95
N GLY A 56 11.94 -3.55 1.87
CA GLY A 56 12.95 -2.76 2.58
C GLY A 56 13.15 -3.10 4.06
N ALA A 57 12.26 -3.90 4.65
CA ALA A 57 12.44 -4.53 5.95
C ALA A 57 12.86 -5.99 5.80
N ARG A 58 13.34 -6.60 6.90
CA ARG A 58 13.57 -8.05 6.93
C ARG A 58 12.26 -8.77 6.65
N PRO A 59 12.16 -9.65 5.64
CA PRO A 59 10.94 -10.40 5.38
C PRO A 59 10.55 -11.26 6.59
N LEU A 60 9.29 -11.13 7.00
CA LEU A 60 8.64 -11.86 8.08
C LEU A 60 7.53 -12.76 7.54
N SER A 61 7.42 -13.94 8.13
CA SER A 61 6.34 -14.91 7.91
C SER A 61 5.65 -15.24 9.24
N GLY A 62 4.43 -15.79 9.18
CA GLY A 62 3.59 -16.05 10.35
C GLY A 62 2.22 -15.38 10.22
N PHE A 63 1.63 -14.96 11.34
CA PHE A 63 0.36 -14.24 11.35
C PHE A 63 0.59 -12.75 11.61
N ALA A 64 0.09 -11.91 10.69
CA ALA A 64 0.05 -10.47 10.86
C ALA A 64 -1.25 -10.05 11.55
N THR A 65 -1.14 -9.03 12.40
CA THR A 65 -2.27 -8.17 12.75
C THR A 65 -2.22 -6.95 11.86
N LEU A 66 -3.29 -6.75 11.08
CA LEU A 66 -3.53 -5.58 10.24
C LEU A 66 -4.38 -4.60 11.02
N THR A 67 -4.00 -3.33 11.09
CA THR A 67 -4.77 -2.29 11.80
C THR A 67 -4.91 -1.05 10.93
N SER A 68 -6.12 -0.50 10.87
CA SER A 68 -6.38 0.80 10.26
C SER A 68 -7.54 1.48 10.97
N GLY A 69 -7.33 2.71 11.44
CA GLY A 69 -8.30 3.40 12.28
C GLY A 69 -8.70 2.54 13.49
N SER A 70 -10.01 2.28 13.64
CA SER A 70 -10.56 1.43 14.69
C SER A 70 -10.76 -0.03 14.27
N ALA A 71 -10.38 -0.43 13.06
CA ALA A 71 -10.58 -1.77 12.53
C ALA A 71 -9.28 -2.58 12.57
N SER A 72 -9.40 -3.87 12.84
CA SER A 72 -8.28 -4.81 12.81
C SER A 72 -8.65 -6.11 12.10
N ALA A 73 -7.67 -6.80 11.54
CA ALA A 73 -7.81 -8.13 10.94
C ALA A 73 -6.56 -8.98 11.23
N THR A 74 -6.72 -10.29 11.25
CA THR A 74 -5.59 -11.22 11.26
C THR A 74 -5.45 -11.86 9.89
N ALA A 75 -4.24 -11.88 9.35
CA ALA A 75 -3.96 -12.49 8.06
C ALA A 75 -2.66 -13.29 8.11
N GLN A 76 -2.60 -14.38 7.36
CA GLN A 76 -1.35 -15.12 7.20
C GLN A 76 -0.42 -14.32 6.29
N THR A 77 0.85 -14.27 6.66
CA THR A 77 1.92 -13.66 5.87
C THR A 77 2.79 -14.72 5.24
N SER A 78 3.26 -14.44 4.03
CA SER A 78 4.34 -15.16 3.39
C SER A 78 5.55 -14.24 3.24
N ALA A 79 6.74 -14.80 3.38
CA ALA A 79 7.99 -14.09 3.14
C ALA A 79 8.63 -14.61 1.84
N SER A 80 9.13 -13.71 1.02
CA SER A 80 10.10 -14.02 -0.05
C SER A 80 11.45 -13.41 0.28
N ALA A 81 12.39 -13.44 -0.68
CA ALA A 81 13.76 -12.96 -0.46
C ALA A 81 13.83 -11.48 -0.01
N ASP A 82 12.91 -10.64 -0.46
CA ASP A 82 12.96 -9.18 -0.36
C ASP A 82 11.67 -8.52 0.15
N ARG A 83 10.61 -9.30 0.38
CA ARG A 83 9.32 -8.76 0.82
C ARG A 83 8.53 -9.68 1.74
N THR A 84 7.66 -9.07 2.52
CA THR A 84 6.54 -9.72 3.20
C THR A 84 5.26 -9.45 2.42
N THR A 85 4.51 -10.50 2.14
CA THR A 85 3.21 -10.42 1.48
C THR A 85 2.10 -10.76 2.48
N VAL A 86 1.04 -9.96 2.45
CA VAL A 86 -0.22 -10.22 3.15
C VAL A 86 -1.40 -10.05 2.20
N VAL A 87 -2.48 -10.80 2.41
CA VAL A 87 -3.68 -10.72 1.58
C VAL A 87 -4.85 -10.24 2.42
N VAL A 88 -5.58 -9.26 1.91
CA VAL A 88 -6.74 -8.65 2.56
C VAL A 88 -7.90 -8.55 1.59
N ARG A 89 -9.09 -8.85 2.09
CA ARG A 89 -10.34 -8.67 1.36
C ARG A 89 -10.69 -7.18 1.28
N THR A 90 -11.08 -6.70 0.10
CA THR A 90 -11.39 -5.27 -0.09
C THR A 90 -12.73 -4.85 0.53
N ASP A 91 -13.61 -5.82 0.84
CA ASP A 91 -14.85 -5.62 1.60
C ASP A 91 -14.65 -5.72 3.12
N HIS A 92 -13.43 -6.02 3.60
CA HIS A 92 -13.16 -6.10 5.03
C HIS A 92 -13.10 -4.69 5.65
N PRO A 93 -13.63 -4.48 6.89
CA PRO A 93 -13.61 -3.18 7.56
C PRO A 93 -12.21 -2.54 7.67
N VAL A 94 -11.16 -3.35 7.86
CA VAL A 94 -9.76 -2.85 7.89
C VAL A 94 -9.36 -2.19 6.57
N PHE A 95 -9.78 -2.74 5.44
CA PHE A 95 -9.49 -2.19 4.12
C PHE A 95 -10.35 -0.94 3.87
N GLY A 96 -11.61 -0.95 4.31
CA GLY A 96 -12.47 0.23 4.32
C GLY A 96 -11.86 1.40 5.10
N GLN A 97 -11.36 1.17 6.32
CA GLN A 97 -10.66 2.19 7.10
C GLN A 97 -9.36 2.65 6.43
N PHE A 98 -8.64 1.75 5.78
CA PHE A 98 -7.43 2.10 5.05
C PHE A 98 -7.73 3.04 3.88
N ILE A 99 -8.80 2.81 3.12
CA ILE A 99 -9.26 3.71 2.05
C ILE A 99 -9.59 5.11 2.58
N LEU A 100 -10.14 5.19 3.80
CA LEU A 100 -10.54 6.47 4.41
C LEU A 100 -9.34 7.23 4.97
N THR A 101 -8.43 6.54 5.65
CA THR A 101 -7.33 7.15 6.42
C THR A 101 -6.03 7.25 5.63
N GLY A 102 -5.81 6.36 4.66
CA GLY A 102 -4.51 6.20 3.99
C GLY A 102 -3.47 5.44 4.82
N SER A 103 -3.80 4.96 6.02
CA SER A 103 -2.86 4.30 6.92
C SER A 103 -3.27 2.84 7.17
N LEU A 104 -2.31 1.93 7.01
CA LEU A 104 -2.44 0.51 7.35
C LEU A 104 -1.17 0.07 8.08
N ASP A 105 -1.30 -0.30 9.35
CA ASP A 105 -0.22 -0.93 10.11
C ASP A 105 -0.25 -2.45 9.93
N VAL A 106 0.91 -3.04 9.65
CA VAL A 106 1.11 -4.48 9.54
C VAL A 106 2.09 -4.92 10.62
N ALA A 107 1.59 -5.63 11.62
CA ALA A 107 2.38 -6.11 12.75
C ALA A 107 2.59 -7.63 12.68
N VAL A 108 3.86 -8.08 12.59
CA VAL A 108 4.25 -9.50 12.64
C VAL A 108 5.24 -9.70 13.78
N SER A 109 4.92 -10.54 14.76
CA SER A 109 5.82 -10.83 15.90
C SER A 109 6.38 -9.58 16.60
N SER A 110 5.55 -8.55 16.76
CA SER A 110 5.90 -7.23 17.34
C SER A 110 6.77 -6.32 16.46
N GLN A 111 7.06 -6.71 15.22
CA GLN A 111 7.65 -5.82 14.22
C GLN A 111 6.51 -5.15 13.44
N HIS A 112 6.55 -3.83 13.37
CA HIS A 112 5.53 -3.03 12.72
C HIS A 112 6.07 -2.44 11.42
N GLN A 113 5.27 -2.52 10.36
CA GLN A 113 5.52 -1.82 9.12
C GLN A 113 4.23 -1.13 8.67
N ALA A 114 4.29 0.20 8.60
CA ALA A 114 3.17 1.01 8.15
C ALA A 114 3.19 1.19 6.63
N VAL A 115 2.02 1.09 6.02
CA VAL A 115 1.74 1.56 4.66
C VAL A 115 0.99 2.88 4.81
N GLU A 116 1.64 3.97 4.42
CA GLU A 116 1.09 5.31 4.45
C GLU A 116 0.90 5.84 3.03
N ILE A 117 -0.32 6.26 2.73
CA ILE A 117 -0.72 6.90 1.47
C ILE A 117 -1.11 8.34 1.79
N GLU A 118 -0.27 9.27 1.35
CA GLU A 118 -0.47 10.69 1.63
C GLU A 118 -1.78 11.19 1.03
N ALA A 119 -2.35 12.25 1.63
CA ALA A 119 -3.64 12.82 1.22
C ALA A 119 -3.75 13.09 -0.30
N GLY A 120 -2.65 13.53 -0.92
CA GLY A 120 -2.58 13.79 -2.37
C GLY A 120 -2.70 12.54 -3.26
N HIS A 121 -2.59 11.35 -2.68
CA HIS A 121 -2.66 10.06 -3.38
C HIS A 121 -3.87 9.21 -2.98
N LEU A 122 -4.69 9.65 -2.02
CA LEU A 122 -5.88 8.89 -1.58
C LEU A 122 -6.90 8.64 -2.70
N ALA A 123 -6.99 9.52 -3.69
CA ALA A 123 -7.84 9.29 -4.86
C ALA A 123 -7.39 8.04 -5.65
N LYS A 124 -6.08 7.77 -5.71
CA LYS A 124 -5.54 6.56 -6.36
C LYS A 124 -5.86 5.30 -5.55
N LEU A 125 -5.81 5.38 -4.22
CA LEU A 125 -6.23 4.27 -3.34
C LEU A 125 -7.72 3.93 -3.50
N ARG A 126 -8.59 4.95 -3.56
CA ARG A 126 -10.02 4.75 -3.83
C ARG A 126 -10.25 4.11 -5.19
N ARG A 127 -9.56 4.63 -6.22
CA ARG A 127 -9.62 4.08 -7.57
C ARG A 127 -9.16 2.62 -7.63
N PHE A 128 -8.06 2.28 -6.94
CA PHE A 128 -7.62 0.89 -6.80
C PHE A 128 -8.74 0.03 -6.21
N ALA A 129 -9.31 0.45 -5.07
CA ALA A 129 -10.38 -0.30 -4.40
C ALA A 129 -11.62 -0.50 -5.28
N GLU A 130 -12.03 0.53 -6.03
CA GLU A 130 -13.14 0.46 -6.99
C GLU A 130 -12.90 -0.60 -8.08
N LEU A 131 -11.69 -0.64 -8.63
CA LEU A 131 -11.35 -1.61 -9.70
C LEU A 131 -11.21 -3.04 -9.15
N CYS A 132 -10.79 -3.19 -7.90
CA CYS A 132 -10.69 -4.47 -7.24
C CYS A 132 -12.05 -5.04 -6.82
N ALA A 133 -13.05 -4.19 -6.57
CA ALA A 133 -14.35 -4.61 -6.05
C ALA A 133 -15.05 -5.61 -7.00
N PRO A 134 -15.72 -6.65 -6.48
CA PRO A 134 -16.47 -7.63 -7.28
C PRO A 134 -17.64 -7.05 -8.08
#